data_AF-A0A0D5XWY3-F1
#
_entry.id   AF-A0A0D5XWY3-F1
#
_cell.length_a   1.000
_cell.length_b   1.000
_cell.length_c   1.000
_cell.angle_alpha   90.00
_cell.angle_beta   90.00
_cell.angle_gamma   90.00
#
_symmetry.space_group_name_H-M   'P 1'
#
loop_
_entity.id
_entity.type
_entity.pdbx_description
1 polymer ?
#
loop_
_entity_poly.entity_id
_entity_poly.type
_entity_poly.pdbx_seq_one_letter_code
_entity_poly.pdbx_strand_id
1 'polypeptide(L)'
;MVLSQAFYSRIRAVEALRSLGAGNSVEPEVLRAISAELDEASLRYGRAINGTTYSALAGLLRLIASLAEWREGVLAASDGVERFLRSAFERYRMWQNEYGEQVAAQSLVKAAESLPRVRSLSDFEDLCVAIAAVPLPVGVFSQGARSMPQFVDEQTPPPLPAELSVAFLKFQIDGQAAGSIHHLTPLVLHDLEIEVRVSRWPESAVTMRLSPISTELRTSYDLSEFVFDKPAGEPPYTLFQRGRAALQLAQGMNARPYEFKYSAAFEPISSEQPVAIVGHRTLLIEGLDVRSNPITGYPKVDEKILSIRDFLRRNGLVNSIELSDVLEVLKVLGGVAGRAIQDAEFDGVWSEAQFQDAIRKELRRNPQIGSDLDEHPKASGGITDLSYRGIVIELKSLPAGVKVIEDCQAYVEQTASYAVSKEKRVAVLCVLDCRTKTAAPWPAGEGIAILKSQPPANVSVITIVVQGNITRPSKLSK
;
A
#
# COMPACT_ATOMS: atom_id res chain seq x y z
N MET A 1 16.80 -12.82 -8.24
CA MET A 1 17.01 -12.46 -9.66
C MET A 1 16.69 -10.98 -9.82
N VAL A 2 17.68 -10.10 -9.74
CA VAL A 2 17.46 -8.64 -9.68
C VAL A 2 17.15 -8.04 -11.07
N LEU A 3 17.68 -8.64 -12.13
CA LEU A 3 17.45 -8.22 -13.52
C LEU A 3 15.96 -8.22 -13.89
N SER A 4 15.16 -9.19 -13.43
CA SER A 4 13.74 -9.25 -13.79
C SER A 4 12.89 -8.19 -13.09
N GLN A 5 13.15 -7.89 -11.82
CA GLN A 5 12.37 -6.91 -11.06
C GLN A 5 12.67 -5.48 -11.50
N ALA A 6 13.94 -5.09 -11.67
CA ALA A 6 14.30 -3.76 -12.14
C ALA A 6 13.83 -3.49 -13.59
N PHE A 7 13.83 -4.53 -14.43
CA PHE A 7 13.34 -4.45 -15.81
C PHE A 7 11.81 -4.34 -15.87
N TYR A 8 11.09 -5.07 -15.01
CA TYR A 8 9.63 -5.02 -14.93
C TYR A 8 9.11 -3.66 -14.45
N SER A 9 9.66 -3.11 -13.37
CA SER A 9 9.23 -1.81 -12.83
C SER A 9 9.57 -0.66 -13.77
N ARG A 10 10.67 -0.77 -14.53
CA ARG A 10 10.99 0.16 -15.62
C ARG A 10 9.94 0.14 -16.72
N ILE A 11 9.56 -1.04 -17.22
CA ILE A 11 8.55 -1.15 -18.29
C ILE A 11 7.24 -0.52 -17.82
N ARG A 12 6.81 -0.86 -16.60
CA ARG A 12 5.61 -0.27 -16.00
C ARG A 12 5.67 1.24 -15.86
N ALA A 13 6.82 1.81 -15.48
CA ALA A 13 7.00 3.25 -15.41
C ALA A 13 6.81 3.92 -16.78
N VAL A 14 7.43 3.38 -17.82
CA VAL A 14 7.33 3.91 -19.18
C VAL A 14 5.92 3.73 -19.73
N GLU A 15 5.28 2.59 -19.50
CA GLU A 15 3.89 2.33 -19.91
C GLU A 15 2.91 3.29 -19.22
N ALA A 16 3.08 3.51 -17.91
CA ALA A 16 2.26 4.46 -17.16
C ALA A 16 2.43 5.89 -17.69
N LEU A 17 3.66 6.34 -17.89
CA LEU A 17 3.94 7.68 -18.44
C LEU A 17 3.44 7.84 -19.89
N ARG A 18 3.56 6.81 -20.73
CA ARG A 18 3.01 6.83 -22.10
C ARG A 18 1.48 6.83 -22.11
N SER A 19 0.86 6.09 -21.19
CA SER A 19 -0.59 6.07 -21.04
C SER A 19 -1.11 7.47 -20.68
N LEU A 20 -0.48 8.11 -19.69
CA LEU A 20 -0.77 9.49 -19.30
C LEU A 20 -0.51 10.48 -20.43
N GLY A 21 0.62 10.35 -21.14
CA GLY A 21 0.98 11.19 -22.27
C GLY A 21 0.07 11.03 -23.49
N ALA A 22 -0.67 9.93 -23.59
CA ALA A 22 -1.71 9.72 -24.60
C ALA A 22 -3.10 10.20 -24.13
N GLY A 23 -3.17 10.91 -23.00
CA GLY A 23 -4.41 11.43 -22.42
C GLY A 23 -5.25 10.38 -21.69
N ASN A 24 -4.73 9.17 -21.45
CA ASN A 24 -5.44 8.16 -20.64
C ASN A 24 -5.20 8.37 -19.15
N SER A 25 -6.10 7.87 -18.31
CA SER A 25 -5.92 7.91 -16.86
C SER A 25 -4.99 6.79 -16.38
N VAL A 26 -4.18 7.11 -15.37
CA VAL A 26 -3.44 6.15 -14.58
C VAL A 26 -3.63 6.54 -13.12
N GLU A 27 -4.02 5.58 -12.29
CA GLU A 27 -4.22 5.82 -10.86
C GLU A 27 -2.91 6.32 -10.22
N PRO A 28 -2.94 7.45 -9.48
CA PRO A 28 -1.76 8.01 -8.80
C PRO A 28 -1.04 6.99 -7.90
N GLU A 29 -1.78 6.08 -7.28
CA GLU A 29 -1.29 4.98 -6.44
C GLU A 29 -0.40 4.02 -7.23
N VAL A 30 -0.73 3.74 -8.49
CA VAL A 30 0.08 2.89 -9.38
C VAL A 30 1.43 3.54 -9.64
N LEU A 31 1.46 4.85 -9.90
CA LEU A 31 2.71 5.60 -10.08
C LEU A 31 3.56 5.60 -8.80
N ARG A 32 2.93 5.74 -7.62
CA ARG A 32 3.63 5.67 -6.33
C ARG A 32 4.19 4.27 -6.06
N ALA A 33 3.44 3.20 -6.37
CA ALA A 33 3.90 1.83 -6.25
C ALA A 33 5.10 1.55 -7.16
N ILE A 34 5.02 1.96 -8.44
CA ILE A 34 6.13 1.85 -9.39
C ILE A 34 7.35 2.65 -8.90
N SER A 35 7.14 3.84 -8.33
CA SER A 35 8.25 4.64 -7.76
C SER A 35 8.97 3.90 -6.63
N ALA A 36 8.23 3.21 -5.75
CA ALA A 36 8.81 2.43 -4.66
C ALA A 36 9.61 1.22 -5.16
N GLU A 37 9.11 0.54 -6.20
CA GLU A 37 9.84 -0.56 -6.85
C GLU A 37 11.11 -0.07 -7.56
N LEU A 38 11.09 1.12 -8.17
CA LEU A 38 12.26 1.74 -8.79
C LEU A 38 13.29 2.18 -7.75
N ASP A 39 12.85 2.68 -6.59
CA ASP A 39 13.75 2.92 -5.46
C ASP A 39 14.41 1.60 -5.03
N GLU A 40 13.65 0.52 -4.90
CA GLU A 40 14.17 -0.79 -4.53
C GLU A 40 15.20 -1.29 -5.56
N ALA A 41 14.93 -1.09 -6.85
CA ALA A 41 15.87 -1.40 -7.92
C ALA A 41 17.13 -0.51 -7.85
N SER A 42 17.00 0.78 -7.56
CA SER A 42 18.12 1.72 -7.43
C SER A 42 19.11 1.27 -6.36
N LEU A 43 18.62 0.74 -5.24
CA LEU A 43 19.45 0.25 -4.12
C LEU A 43 20.35 -0.91 -4.55
N ARG A 44 19.85 -1.76 -5.46
CA ARG A 44 20.58 -2.94 -5.94
C ARG A 44 21.66 -2.59 -6.96
N TYR A 45 21.61 -1.39 -7.57
CA TYR A 45 22.65 -0.89 -8.47
C TYR A 45 23.82 -0.18 -7.76
N GLY A 46 23.74 0.02 -6.45
CA GLY A 46 24.86 0.54 -5.69
C GLY A 46 25.25 1.97 -6.10
N ARG A 47 26.55 2.22 -6.33
CA ARG A 47 27.12 3.55 -6.63
C ARG A 47 27.17 3.86 -8.13
N ALA A 48 26.67 2.92 -8.94
CA ALA A 48 26.66 3.08 -10.38
C ALA A 48 25.76 4.26 -10.77
N ILE A 49 26.12 4.92 -11.88
CA ILE A 49 25.29 5.91 -12.58
C ILE A 49 23.81 5.48 -12.61
N ASN A 50 23.57 4.18 -12.83
CA ASN A 50 22.25 3.57 -12.87
C ASN A 50 21.43 3.74 -11.58
N GLY A 51 22.05 3.66 -10.40
CA GLY A 51 21.33 3.84 -9.12
C GLY A 51 20.75 5.26 -9.02
N THR A 52 21.57 6.26 -9.31
CA THR A 52 21.15 7.68 -9.32
C THR A 52 20.06 7.93 -10.36
N THR A 53 20.19 7.39 -11.57
CA THR A 53 19.18 7.56 -12.64
C THR A 53 17.83 6.93 -12.28
N TYR A 54 17.82 5.76 -11.62
CA TYR A 54 16.57 5.10 -11.20
C TYR A 54 15.90 5.83 -10.02
N SER A 55 16.69 6.31 -9.05
CA SER A 55 16.19 7.14 -7.95
C SER A 55 15.61 8.47 -8.46
N ALA A 56 16.28 9.12 -9.42
CA ALA A 56 15.79 10.34 -10.06
C ALA A 56 14.43 10.12 -10.73
N LEU A 57 14.27 9.02 -11.48
CA LEU A 57 12.99 8.67 -12.12
C LEU A 57 11.91 8.36 -11.08
N ALA A 58 12.23 7.62 -10.01
CA ALA A 58 11.29 7.35 -8.92
C ALA A 58 10.78 8.67 -8.29
N GLY A 59 11.67 9.64 -8.08
CA GLY A 59 11.32 10.99 -7.66
C GLY A 59 10.32 11.68 -8.61
N LEU A 60 10.60 11.66 -9.92
CA LEU A 60 9.70 12.24 -10.92
C LEU A 60 8.32 11.55 -10.93
N LEU A 61 8.25 10.22 -10.83
CA LEU A 61 6.96 9.51 -10.79
C LEU A 61 6.08 9.93 -9.61
N ARG A 62 6.67 10.29 -8.46
CA ARG A 62 5.90 10.83 -7.32
C ARG A 62 5.35 12.23 -7.61
N LEU A 63 6.07 13.05 -8.38
CA LEU A 63 5.58 14.36 -8.83
C LEU A 63 4.46 14.20 -9.86
N ILE A 64 4.65 13.29 -10.82
CA ILE A 64 3.64 12.94 -11.82
C ILE A 64 2.38 12.36 -11.16
N ALA A 65 2.51 11.59 -10.08
CA ALA A 65 1.35 11.11 -9.32
C ALA A 65 0.50 12.27 -8.76
N SER A 66 1.13 13.30 -8.19
CA SER A 66 0.42 14.50 -7.75
C SER A 66 -0.19 15.27 -8.92
N LEU A 67 0.47 15.35 -10.08
CA LEU A 67 -0.11 15.99 -11.26
C LEU A 67 -1.25 15.16 -11.89
N ALA A 68 -1.22 13.83 -11.77
CA ALA A 68 -2.33 12.97 -12.15
C ALA A 68 -3.56 13.19 -11.26
N GLU A 69 -3.37 13.39 -9.94
CA GLU A 69 -4.45 13.81 -9.02
C GLU A 69 -5.04 15.17 -9.39
N TRP A 70 -4.18 16.12 -9.80
CA TRP A 70 -4.62 17.41 -10.32
C TRP A 70 -5.46 17.23 -11.60
N ARG A 71 -4.98 16.46 -12.58
CA ARG A 71 -5.69 16.19 -13.84
C ARG A 71 -7.07 15.57 -13.58
N GLU A 72 -7.14 14.51 -12.79
CA GLU A 72 -8.42 13.86 -12.46
C GLU A 72 -9.36 14.83 -11.75
N GLY A 73 -8.84 15.63 -10.82
CA GLY A 73 -9.62 16.65 -10.13
C GLY A 73 -10.14 17.75 -11.07
N VAL A 74 -9.35 18.19 -12.04
CA VAL A 74 -9.78 19.15 -13.07
C VAL A 74 -10.87 18.55 -13.95
N LEU A 75 -10.71 17.31 -14.42
CA LEU A 75 -11.72 16.62 -15.23
C LEU A 75 -13.03 16.37 -14.46
N ALA A 76 -12.92 16.10 -13.16
CA ALA A 76 -14.06 15.88 -12.27
C ALA A 76 -14.64 17.18 -11.68
N ALA A 77 -14.12 18.36 -12.05
CA ALA A 77 -14.50 19.66 -11.49
C ALA A 77 -14.50 19.70 -9.95
N SER A 78 -13.52 19.05 -9.33
CA SER A 78 -13.40 18.93 -7.87
C SER A 78 -12.82 20.19 -7.22
N ASP A 79 -13.21 20.45 -5.97
CA ASP A 79 -12.72 21.61 -5.22
C ASP A 79 -11.27 21.45 -4.73
N GLY A 80 -10.52 22.55 -4.84
CA GLY A 80 -9.17 22.68 -4.26
C GLY A 80 -8.09 21.84 -4.94
N VAL A 81 -8.26 21.47 -6.21
CA VAL A 81 -7.34 20.63 -7.00
C VAL A 81 -5.98 21.29 -7.24
N GLU A 82 -5.91 22.62 -7.22
CA GLU A 82 -4.67 23.41 -7.33
C GLU A 82 -3.64 23.09 -6.23
N ARG A 83 -4.06 22.52 -5.11
CA ARG A 83 -3.14 22.07 -4.04
C ARG A 83 -2.13 21.02 -4.54
N PHE A 84 -2.56 20.17 -5.47
CA PHE A 84 -1.73 19.10 -6.02
C PHE A 84 -0.67 19.65 -6.97
N LEU A 85 -1.05 20.60 -7.82
CA LEU A 85 -0.14 21.32 -8.72
C LEU A 85 0.90 22.13 -7.93
N ARG A 86 0.46 22.87 -6.90
CA ARG A 86 1.36 23.60 -5.99
C ARG A 86 2.32 22.66 -5.26
N SER A 87 1.83 21.53 -4.74
CA SER A 87 2.66 20.53 -4.07
C SER A 87 3.70 19.93 -5.03
N ALA A 88 3.33 19.63 -6.27
CA ALA A 88 4.25 19.11 -7.28
C ALA A 88 5.37 20.11 -7.58
N PHE A 89 5.07 21.41 -7.66
CA PHE A 89 6.07 22.45 -7.93
C PHE A 89 7.07 22.63 -6.78
N GLU A 90 6.59 22.66 -5.54
CA GLU A 90 7.50 22.77 -4.39
C GLU A 90 8.38 21.53 -4.23
N ARG A 91 7.82 20.34 -4.47
CA ARG A 91 8.59 19.09 -4.47
C ARG A 91 9.54 18.98 -5.67
N TYR A 92 9.20 19.57 -6.81
CA TYR A 92 10.12 19.66 -7.96
C TYR A 92 11.34 20.53 -7.64
N ARG A 93 11.18 21.64 -6.91
CA ARG A 93 12.35 22.43 -6.46
C ARG A 93 13.29 21.59 -5.60
N MET A 94 12.74 20.79 -4.68
CA MET A 94 13.54 19.87 -3.87
C MET A 94 14.24 18.81 -4.73
N TRP A 95 13.51 18.24 -5.70
CA TRP A 95 14.06 17.27 -6.65
C TRP A 95 15.15 17.89 -7.54
N GLN A 96 14.98 19.13 -7.99
CA GLN A 96 15.95 19.84 -8.82
C GLN A 96 17.22 20.18 -8.02
N ASN A 97 17.10 20.53 -6.74
CA ASN A 97 18.27 20.70 -5.86
C ASN A 97 19.04 19.38 -5.68
N GLU A 98 18.34 18.24 -5.68
CA GLU A 98 18.93 16.92 -5.47
C GLU A 98 19.59 16.35 -6.73
N TYR A 99 18.98 16.53 -7.91
CA TYR A 99 19.38 15.88 -9.16
C TYR A 99 19.90 16.84 -10.24
N GLY A 100 19.72 18.15 -10.09
CA GLY A 100 20.00 19.15 -11.14
C GLY A 100 21.44 19.14 -11.64
N GLU A 101 22.41 18.97 -10.73
CA GLU A 101 23.85 18.92 -11.03
C GLU A 101 24.37 17.49 -11.24
N GLN A 102 23.50 16.48 -11.11
CA GLN A 102 23.91 15.07 -11.24
C GLN A 102 23.99 14.67 -12.73
N VAL A 103 25.20 14.46 -13.24
CA VAL A 103 25.44 14.01 -14.63
C VAL A 103 24.61 12.75 -14.97
N ALA A 104 24.46 11.84 -14.01
CA ALA A 104 23.68 10.61 -14.15
C ALA A 104 22.16 10.83 -14.34
N ALA A 105 21.62 11.98 -13.91
CA ALA A 105 20.20 12.32 -14.00
C ALA A 105 19.91 13.40 -15.04
N GLN A 106 20.93 13.93 -15.72
CA GLN A 106 20.81 15.15 -16.54
C GLN A 106 19.78 15.03 -17.67
N SER A 107 19.62 13.86 -18.29
CA SER A 107 18.56 13.62 -19.29
C SER A 107 17.15 13.68 -18.69
N LEU A 108 16.97 13.21 -17.44
CA LEU A 108 15.71 13.30 -16.72
C LEU A 108 15.45 14.74 -16.25
N VAL A 109 16.49 15.45 -15.80
CA VAL A 109 16.42 16.88 -15.45
C VAL A 109 15.92 17.68 -16.65
N LYS A 110 16.54 17.49 -17.81
CA LYS A 110 16.13 18.15 -19.06
C LYS A 110 14.68 17.82 -19.44
N ALA A 111 14.29 16.55 -19.32
CA ALA A 111 12.92 16.13 -19.63
C ALA A 111 11.87 16.70 -18.66
N ALA A 112 12.26 17.02 -17.43
CA ALA A 112 11.37 17.58 -16.40
C ALA A 112 11.37 19.12 -16.32
N GLU A 113 12.15 19.82 -17.16
CA GLU A 113 12.27 21.29 -17.14
C GLU A 113 10.93 22.03 -17.31
N SER A 114 9.97 21.43 -18.01
CA SER A 114 8.64 22.01 -18.23
C SER A 114 7.71 21.86 -17.02
N LEU A 115 8.07 21.06 -16.01
CA LEU A 115 7.20 20.76 -14.86
C LEU A 115 6.70 22.02 -14.14
N PRO A 116 7.52 23.03 -13.79
CA PRO A 116 7.04 24.26 -13.16
C PRO A 116 6.11 25.12 -14.03
N ARG A 117 5.99 24.80 -15.32
CA ARG A 117 5.21 25.54 -16.31
C ARG A 117 3.92 24.82 -16.70
N VAL A 118 3.61 23.66 -16.10
CA VAL A 118 2.36 22.96 -16.33
C VAL A 118 1.19 23.85 -15.91
N ARG A 119 0.35 24.24 -16.88
CA ARG A 119 -0.86 25.05 -16.65
C ARG A 119 -2.11 24.43 -17.27
N SER A 120 -1.93 23.49 -18.19
CA SER A 120 -2.98 22.80 -18.91
C SER A 120 -2.78 21.29 -18.89
N LEU A 121 -3.83 20.54 -19.23
CA LEU A 121 -3.73 19.08 -19.37
C LEU A 121 -2.75 18.69 -20.47
N SER A 122 -2.68 19.46 -21.56
CA SER A 122 -1.70 19.26 -22.64
C SER A 122 -0.26 19.40 -22.14
N ASP A 123 0.04 20.39 -21.29
CA ASP A 123 1.41 20.55 -20.74
C ASP A 123 1.81 19.35 -19.87
N PHE A 124 0.84 18.78 -19.14
CA PHE A 124 1.06 17.59 -18.33
C PHE A 124 1.28 16.34 -19.19
N GLU A 125 0.51 16.18 -20.26
CA GLU A 125 0.66 15.09 -21.23
C GLU A 125 2.05 15.16 -21.90
N ASP A 126 2.44 16.35 -22.38
CA ASP A 126 3.76 16.60 -22.98
C ASP A 126 4.91 16.32 -22.01
N LEU A 127 4.77 16.70 -20.73
CA LEU A 127 5.73 16.37 -19.68
C LEU A 127 5.89 14.85 -19.51
N CYS A 128 4.77 14.11 -19.50
CA CYS A 128 4.81 12.65 -19.37
C CYS A 128 5.49 12.00 -20.57
N VAL A 129 5.22 12.48 -21.80
CA VAL A 129 5.90 12.02 -23.02
C VAL A 129 7.40 12.30 -22.96
N ALA A 130 7.80 13.51 -22.54
CA ALA A 130 9.20 13.90 -22.44
C ALA A 130 9.97 13.00 -21.45
N ILE A 131 9.41 12.72 -20.27
CA ILE A 131 10.04 11.85 -19.28
C ILE A 131 10.07 10.39 -19.77
N ALA A 132 8.99 9.90 -20.41
CA ALA A 132 8.93 8.54 -20.96
C ALA A 132 9.96 8.28 -22.08
N ALA A 133 10.37 9.34 -22.78
CA ALA A 133 11.36 9.25 -23.85
C ALA A 133 12.81 9.15 -23.35
N VAL A 134 13.06 9.37 -22.05
CA VAL A 134 14.42 9.30 -21.50
C VAL A 134 14.90 7.86 -21.42
N PRO A 135 15.98 7.48 -22.12
CA PRO A 135 16.51 6.13 -22.05
C PRO A 135 17.16 5.89 -20.69
N LEU A 136 16.60 4.94 -19.93
CA LEU A 136 17.23 4.48 -18.69
C LEU A 136 18.31 3.44 -18.99
N PRO A 137 19.46 3.49 -18.30
CA PRO A 137 20.51 2.49 -18.47
C PRO A 137 20.02 1.10 -18.03
N VAL A 138 20.43 0.06 -18.78
CA VAL A 138 20.24 -1.33 -18.39
C VAL A 138 21.42 -1.72 -17.50
N GLY A 139 21.17 -2.06 -16.23
CA GLY A 139 22.24 -2.46 -15.34
C GLY A 139 22.70 -3.88 -15.60
N VAL A 140 23.86 -4.02 -16.22
CA VAL A 140 24.61 -5.28 -16.28
C VAL A 140 25.48 -5.37 -15.03
N PHE A 141 25.31 -6.42 -14.23
CA PHE A 141 26.14 -6.68 -13.06
C PHE A 141 27.58 -6.97 -13.51
N SER A 142 28.51 -6.03 -13.34
CA SER A 142 29.93 -6.38 -13.26
C SER A 142 30.32 -6.46 -11.78
N GLN A 143 30.68 -7.65 -11.31
CA GLN A 143 31.54 -7.73 -10.14
C GLN A 143 32.86 -7.06 -10.52
N GLY A 144 33.15 -5.92 -9.89
CA GLY A 144 34.45 -5.26 -9.89
C GLY A 144 35.15 -5.13 -11.24
N ALA A 145 34.74 -4.17 -12.07
CA ALA A 145 35.67 -3.68 -13.09
C ALA A 145 36.70 -2.79 -12.39
N ARG A 146 37.93 -3.31 -12.25
CA ARG A 146 39.12 -2.52 -11.92
C ARG A 146 39.19 -1.35 -12.90
N SER A 147 39.15 -0.12 -12.39
CA SER A 147 39.40 1.05 -13.21
C SER A 147 40.87 1.00 -13.66
N MET A 148 41.10 0.87 -14.97
CA MET A 148 42.40 1.17 -15.54
C MET A 148 42.64 2.68 -15.44
N PRO A 149 43.87 3.15 -15.20
CA PRO A 149 44.15 4.57 -15.14
C PRO A 149 44.00 5.18 -16.52
N GLN A 150 43.08 6.13 -16.68
CA GLN A 150 43.16 7.10 -17.77
C GLN A 150 44.23 8.13 -17.38
N PHE A 151 45.21 8.32 -18.27
CA PHE A 151 46.13 9.44 -18.19
C PHE A 151 45.32 10.74 -18.17
N VAL A 152 45.50 11.54 -17.13
CA VAL A 152 44.93 12.88 -16.98
C VAL A 152 46.03 13.86 -17.39
N ASP A 153 45.77 14.65 -18.43
CA ASP A 153 46.54 15.86 -18.70
C ASP A 153 46.12 16.95 -17.70
N GLU A 154 47.11 17.70 -17.23
CA GLU A 154 47.03 18.56 -16.05
C GLU A 154 46.10 19.77 -16.22
N GLN A 155 45.67 20.29 -15.06
CA GLN A 155 44.92 21.53 -14.81
C GLN A 155 43.40 21.39 -14.68
N THR A 156 42.97 20.75 -13.60
CA THR A 156 41.63 21.00 -13.03
C THR A 156 41.78 21.87 -11.78
N PRO A 157 41.07 23.00 -11.65
CA PRO A 157 41.03 23.78 -10.41
C PRO A 157 40.49 22.91 -9.26
N PRO A 158 40.85 23.19 -7.99
CA PRO A 158 40.47 22.34 -6.87
C PRO A 158 38.94 22.20 -6.82
N PRO A 159 38.41 20.97 -6.63
CA PRO A 159 36.97 20.77 -6.60
C PRO A 159 36.37 21.52 -5.42
N LEU A 160 35.30 22.29 -5.70
CA LEU A 160 34.44 22.85 -4.67
C LEU A 160 33.95 21.70 -3.75
N PRO A 161 33.85 21.92 -2.42
CA PRO A 161 33.37 20.89 -1.51
C PRO A 161 31.98 20.41 -1.92
N ALA A 162 31.82 19.12 -2.20
CA ALA A 162 30.56 18.53 -2.59
C ALA A 162 29.54 18.61 -1.44
N GLU A 163 28.39 19.24 -1.69
CA GLU A 163 27.29 19.32 -0.74
C GLU A 163 26.68 17.93 -0.45
N LEU A 164 26.49 17.67 0.84
CA LEU A 164 25.54 16.75 1.49
C LEU A 164 25.80 15.23 1.52
N SER A 165 25.96 14.73 2.76
CA SER A 165 26.05 13.32 3.15
C SER A 165 24.65 12.69 3.22
N VAL A 166 24.44 11.64 2.43
CA VAL A 166 23.16 10.97 2.26
C VAL A 166 23.19 9.59 2.92
N ALA A 167 22.24 9.31 3.83
CA ALA A 167 22.02 8.00 4.45
C ALA A 167 20.77 7.32 3.86
N PHE A 168 20.92 6.24 3.09
CA PHE A 168 19.76 5.42 2.66
C PHE A 168 19.42 4.41 3.73
N LEU A 169 18.13 4.25 4.08
CA LEU A 169 17.68 3.37 5.15
C LEU A 169 16.85 2.22 4.57
N LYS A 170 17.21 0.99 4.90
CA LYS A 170 16.37 -0.19 4.69
C LYS A 170 16.14 -0.85 6.03
N PHE A 171 14.87 -1.11 6.33
CA PHE A 171 14.47 -1.81 7.55
C PHE A 171 14.15 -3.26 7.23
N GLN A 172 14.56 -4.15 8.13
CA GLN A 172 14.03 -5.51 8.22
C GLN A 172 13.46 -5.71 9.61
N ILE A 173 12.31 -6.37 9.69
CA ILE A 173 11.65 -6.72 10.93
C ILE A 173 11.45 -8.23 10.93
N ASP A 174 11.97 -8.90 11.96
CA ASP A 174 11.95 -10.37 12.10
C ASP A 174 12.44 -11.09 10.83
N GLY A 175 13.49 -10.54 10.20
CA GLY A 175 14.09 -11.07 8.97
C GLY A 175 13.32 -10.80 7.67
N GLN A 176 12.17 -10.10 7.74
CA GLN A 176 11.41 -9.67 6.56
C GLN A 176 11.69 -8.20 6.25
N ALA A 177 11.89 -7.86 4.97
CA ALA A 177 11.99 -6.46 4.56
C ALA A 177 10.72 -5.70 4.96
N ALA A 178 10.88 -4.53 5.57
CA ALA A 178 9.74 -3.70 5.91
C ALA A 178 9.00 -3.31 4.62
N GLY A 179 7.75 -3.75 4.50
CA GLY A 179 6.86 -3.40 3.39
C GLY A 179 6.21 -2.03 3.58
N SER A 180 5.17 -1.74 2.79
CA SER A 180 4.41 -0.49 2.91
C SER A 180 3.67 -0.34 4.25
N ILE A 181 3.25 -1.45 4.87
CA ILE A 181 2.76 -1.53 6.26
C ILE A 181 3.29 -2.85 6.83
N HIS A 182 3.92 -2.81 7.99
CA HIS A 182 4.42 -3.98 8.70
C HIS A 182 3.58 -4.23 9.97
N HIS A 183 3.26 -5.49 10.25
CA HIS A 183 2.42 -5.86 11.39
C HIS A 183 3.29 -6.36 12.53
N LEU A 184 3.19 -5.72 13.69
CA LEU A 184 3.83 -6.15 14.93
C LEU A 184 2.79 -6.65 15.92
N THR A 185 3.19 -7.63 16.73
CA THR A 185 2.40 -8.03 17.89
C THR A 185 2.68 -7.03 19.02
N PRO A 186 1.68 -6.32 19.55
CA PRO A 186 1.86 -5.44 20.69
C PRO A 186 2.43 -6.19 21.90
N LEU A 187 3.20 -5.48 22.73
CA LEU A 187 3.86 -5.99 23.93
C LEU A 187 4.88 -7.11 23.68
N VAL A 188 5.27 -7.33 22.42
CA VAL A 188 6.33 -8.24 22.02
C VAL A 188 7.50 -7.44 21.46
N LEU A 189 8.73 -7.85 21.82
CA LEU A 189 9.96 -7.31 21.27
C LEU A 189 10.28 -8.01 19.95
N HIS A 190 10.31 -7.25 18.88
CA HIS A 190 10.67 -7.69 17.53
C HIS A 190 12.11 -7.31 17.19
N ASP A 191 12.77 -8.11 16.35
CA ASP A 191 14.07 -7.77 15.80
C ASP A 191 13.89 -6.66 14.78
N LEU A 192 14.61 -5.53 14.94
CA LEU A 192 14.64 -4.44 13.97
C LEU A 192 16.05 -4.30 13.43
N GLU A 193 16.26 -4.66 12.18
CA GLU A 193 17.54 -4.49 11.50
C GLU A 193 17.50 -3.27 10.59
N ILE A 194 18.60 -2.54 10.55
CA ILE A 194 18.77 -1.42 9.65
C ILE A 194 20.03 -1.59 8.79
N GLU A 195 19.86 -1.34 7.51
CA GLU A 195 20.94 -1.20 6.55
C GLU A 195 20.99 0.26 6.12
N VAL A 196 22.13 0.90 6.38
CA VAL A 196 22.33 2.34 6.19
C VAL A 196 23.45 2.55 5.20
N ARG A 197 23.21 3.35 4.16
CA ARG A 197 24.25 3.67 3.19
C ARG A 197 24.61 5.15 3.20
N VAL A 198 25.84 5.47 3.58
CA VAL A 198 26.37 6.84 3.74
C VAL A 198 27.27 7.21 2.57
N SER A 199 26.93 8.29 1.85
CA SER A 199 27.69 8.74 0.67
C SER A 199 29.08 9.29 1.00
N ARG A 200 29.20 10.06 2.08
CA ARG A 200 30.43 10.69 2.60
C ARG A 200 30.29 10.84 4.12
N TRP A 201 31.37 10.58 4.85
CA TRP A 201 31.43 10.83 6.28
C TRP A 201 32.18 12.14 6.54
N PRO A 202 31.56 13.16 7.17
CA PRO A 202 32.23 14.44 7.43
C PRO A 202 33.54 14.25 8.18
N GLU A 203 34.59 15.02 7.83
CA GLU A 203 35.92 14.83 8.40
C GLU A 203 35.96 14.99 9.92
N SER A 204 35.20 15.96 10.41
CA SER A 204 35.03 16.31 11.82
C SER A 204 34.08 15.39 12.60
N ALA A 205 33.31 14.55 11.90
CA ALA A 205 32.34 13.65 12.53
C ALA A 205 33.01 12.33 12.93
N VAL A 206 32.72 11.88 14.14
CA VAL A 206 33.20 10.61 14.70
C VAL A 206 32.11 9.55 14.65
N THR A 207 30.85 9.94 14.89
CA THR A 207 29.71 9.02 14.94
C THR A 207 28.54 9.53 14.10
N MET A 208 27.67 8.61 13.68
CA MET A 208 26.36 8.89 13.09
C MET A 208 25.28 8.25 13.94
N ARG A 209 24.32 9.05 14.39
CA ARG A 209 23.14 8.61 15.13
C ARG A 209 21.92 8.63 14.23
N LEU A 210 21.14 7.55 14.28
CA LEU A 210 19.81 7.47 13.70
C LEU A 210 18.77 7.33 14.80
N SER A 211 17.82 8.26 14.85
CA SER A 211 16.79 8.29 15.88
C SER A 211 15.38 8.26 15.27
N PRO A 212 14.43 7.51 15.85
CA PRO A 212 13.04 7.52 15.42
C PRO A 212 12.36 8.83 15.83
N ILE A 213 11.67 9.43 14.88
CA ILE A 213 10.81 10.60 14.98
C ILE A 213 9.38 10.14 14.68
N SER A 214 8.45 10.44 15.58
CA SER A 214 7.04 10.16 15.38
C SER A 214 6.18 11.23 16.05
N THR A 215 4.97 11.42 15.55
CA THR A 215 3.92 12.21 16.24
C THR A 215 3.19 11.40 17.31
N GLU A 216 3.47 10.09 17.38
CA GLU A 216 2.85 9.16 18.32
C GLU A 216 3.44 9.35 19.72
N LEU A 217 2.64 9.06 20.76
CA LEU A 217 3.06 9.25 22.15
C LEU A 217 4.31 8.41 22.45
N ARG A 218 5.35 8.99 23.08
CA ARG A 218 6.60 8.29 23.39
C ARG A 218 6.40 7.00 24.20
N THR A 219 5.35 6.93 25.01
CA THR A 219 5.01 5.73 25.82
C THR A 219 4.32 4.62 25.03
N SER A 220 3.93 4.87 23.77
CA SER A 220 3.20 3.92 22.93
C SER A 220 4.11 2.99 22.13
N TYR A 221 5.42 3.25 22.09
CA TYR A 221 6.39 2.45 21.35
C TYR A 221 7.76 2.47 22.01
N ASP A 222 8.54 1.44 21.71
CA ASP A 222 9.97 1.39 21.96
C ASP A 222 10.66 1.02 20.65
N LEU A 223 11.51 1.92 20.14
CA LEU A 223 12.23 1.76 18.89
C LEU A 223 13.68 2.12 19.13
N SER A 224 14.58 1.24 18.71
CA SER A 224 16.01 1.44 18.87
C SER A 224 16.51 2.68 18.12
N GLU A 225 17.36 3.44 18.81
CA GLU A 225 18.31 4.31 18.14
C GLU A 225 19.47 3.48 17.60
N PHE A 226 20.00 3.88 16.45
CA PHE A 226 21.17 3.23 15.86
C PHE A 226 22.33 4.20 15.89
N VAL A 227 23.50 3.72 16.31
CA VAL A 227 24.72 4.52 16.41
C VAL A 227 25.83 3.78 15.70
N PHE A 228 26.45 4.47 14.75
CA PHE A 228 27.55 3.97 13.96
C PHE A 228 28.78 4.81 14.19
N ASP A 229 29.92 4.17 14.42
CA ASP A 229 31.22 4.82 14.37
C ASP A 229 31.68 4.99 12.93
N LYS A 230 32.55 5.98 12.69
CA LYS A 230 33.18 6.18 11.38
C LYS A 230 33.89 4.87 10.96
N PRO A 231 33.44 4.22 9.88
CA PRO A 231 34.07 3.00 9.40
C PRO A 231 35.42 3.29 8.76
N ALA A 232 36.31 2.29 8.77
CA ALA A 232 37.57 2.35 8.03
C ALA A 232 37.33 2.16 6.52
N GLY A 233 38.21 2.75 5.70
CA GLY A 233 38.17 2.68 4.24
C GLY A 233 37.62 3.95 3.58
N GLU A 234 37.49 3.89 2.26
CA GLU A 234 36.95 5.00 1.47
C GLU A 234 35.42 4.89 1.38
N PRO A 235 34.69 6.01 1.33
CA PRO A 235 33.25 5.98 1.12
C PRO A 235 32.92 5.28 -0.22
N PRO A 236 31.71 4.70 -0.41
CA PRO A 236 30.53 4.87 0.42
C PRO A 236 30.52 3.83 1.50
N TYR A 237 29.92 4.17 2.62
CA TYR A 237 29.84 3.24 3.73
C TYR A 237 28.48 2.54 3.71
N THR A 238 28.49 1.22 3.75
CA THR A 238 27.30 0.43 4.04
C THR A 238 27.42 -0.12 5.44
N LEU A 239 26.48 0.26 6.29
CA LEU A 239 26.49 0.01 7.71
C LEU A 239 25.27 -0.83 8.07
N PHE A 240 25.46 -1.77 8.97
CA PHE A 240 24.41 -2.68 9.42
C PHE A 240 24.39 -2.69 10.93
N GLN A 241 23.20 -2.54 11.52
CA GLN A 241 23.03 -2.71 12.95
C GLN A 241 21.68 -3.35 13.24
N ARG A 242 21.65 -4.13 14.32
CA ARG A 242 20.45 -4.75 14.85
C ARG A 242 20.02 -4.02 16.10
N GLY A 243 18.73 -3.79 16.20
CA GLY A 243 18.03 -3.19 17.33
C GLY A 243 16.73 -3.94 17.57
N ARG A 244 15.83 -3.26 18.27
CA ARG A 244 14.53 -3.78 18.71
C ARG A 244 13.44 -2.79 18.35
N ALA A 245 12.26 -3.34 18.07
CA ALA A 245 11.01 -2.60 17.95
C ALA A 245 9.93 -3.26 18.81
N ALA A 246 9.17 -2.48 19.56
CA ALA A 246 7.98 -2.92 20.26
C ALA A 246 6.91 -1.84 20.22
N LEU A 247 5.66 -2.25 20.03
CA LEU A 247 4.51 -1.39 20.25
C LEU A 247 3.93 -1.69 21.62
N GLN A 248 3.74 -0.67 22.44
CA GLN A 248 3.25 -0.83 23.82
C GLN A 248 1.73 -0.87 23.89
N LEU A 249 1.04 -0.48 22.81
CA LEU A 249 -0.41 -0.43 22.74
C LEU A 249 -0.92 -1.22 21.54
N ALA A 250 -1.94 -2.03 21.79
CA ALA A 250 -2.72 -2.63 20.73
C ALA A 250 -3.62 -1.56 20.10
N GLN A 251 -3.62 -1.53 18.78
CA GLN A 251 -4.46 -0.65 17.99
C GLN A 251 -5.80 -1.33 17.69
N GLY A 252 -6.86 -0.54 17.65
CA GLY A 252 -8.16 -1.02 17.17
C GLY A 252 -8.13 -1.29 15.66
N MET A 253 -9.08 -2.08 15.19
CA MET A 253 -9.24 -2.45 13.77
C MET A 253 -9.27 -1.23 12.82
N ASN A 254 -9.82 -0.10 13.27
CA ASN A 254 -9.98 1.13 12.50
C ASN A 254 -8.80 2.11 12.64
N ALA A 255 -7.78 1.79 13.44
CA ALA A 255 -6.65 2.67 13.67
C ALA A 255 -5.80 2.83 12.40
N ARG A 256 -5.14 3.98 12.31
CA ARG A 256 -4.07 4.20 11.33
C ARG A 256 -2.78 3.52 11.80
N PRO A 257 -1.90 3.08 10.90
CA PRO A 257 -0.56 2.64 11.28
C PRO A 257 0.20 3.73 12.03
N TYR A 258 1.05 3.32 12.97
CA TYR A 258 2.10 4.17 13.52
C TYR A 258 3.06 4.60 12.40
N GLU A 259 3.37 5.89 12.35
CA GLU A 259 4.31 6.46 11.39
C GLU A 259 5.61 6.81 12.12
N PHE A 260 6.72 6.15 11.75
CA PHE A 260 8.04 6.43 12.30
C PHE A 260 8.98 6.91 11.20
N LYS A 261 9.55 8.10 11.36
CA LYS A 261 10.60 8.63 10.50
C LYS A 261 11.94 8.55 11.18
N TYR A 262 12.95 7.97 10.54
CA TYR A 262 14.30 8.02 11.11
C TYR A 262 15.03 9.29 10.66
N SER A 263 15.51 10.08 11.62
CA SER A 263 16.48 11.15 11.38
C SER A 263 17.90 10.62 11.48
N ALA A 264 18.85 11.31 10.83
CA ALA A 264 20.26 11.04 10.91
C ALA A 264 20.99 12.31 11.34
N ALA A 265 21.94 12.17 12.25
CA ALA A 265 22.81 13.25 12.69
C ALA A 265 24.25 12.74 12.84
N PHE A 266 25.23 13.50 12.36
CA PHE A 266 26.64 13.26 12.66
C PHE A 266 27.03 14.01 13.95
N GLU A 267 27.85 13.38 14.78
CA GLU A 267 28.41 13.95 16.00
C GLU A 267 29.95 13.88 15.96
N PRO A 268 30.69 14.87 16.48
CA PRO A 268 30.21 16.14 17.04
C PRO A 268 29.61 17.07 15.98
N ILE A 269 28.66 17.91 16.41
CA ILE A 269 28.00 18.90 15.55
C ILE A 269 29.02 19.98 15.19
N SER A 270 29.63 19.86 14.02
CA SER A 270 30.38 20.94 13.38
C SER A 270 29.54 21.54 12.23
N SER A 271 29.97 22.67 11.67
CA SER A 271 29.19 23.57 10.80
C SER A 271 28.52 22.96 9.56
N GLU A 272 28.76 21.70 9.22
CA GLU A 272 28.01 20.96 8.19
C GLU A 272 26.73 20.34 8.81
N GLN A 273 25.74 21.18 9.10
CA GLN A 273 24.35 20.76 9.34
C GLN A 273 23.39 21.50 8.39
N PRO A 274 22.31 20.85 7.94
CA PRO A 274 21.85 19.50 8.28
C PRO A 274 22.30 18.41 7.30
N VAL A 275 22.38 17.16 7.76
CA VAL A 275 22.61 15.96 6.94
C VAL A 275 21.35 15.64 6.13
N ALA A 276 21.41 15.71 4.80
CA ALA A 276 20.30 15.34 3.92
C ALA A 276 20.17 13.82 3.84
N ILE A 277 19.32 13.20 4.65
CA ILE A 277 18.89 11.81 4.42
C ILE A 277 18.13 11.79 3.07
N VAL A 278 18.41 10.81 2.21
CA VAL A 278 17.69 10.59 0.93
C VAL A 278 17.24 9.14 0.91
N GLY A 279 15.98 8.90 0.54
CA GLY A 279 15.37 7.57 0.49
C GLY A 279 14.10 7.39 1.35
N HIS A 280 13.69 6.14 1.54
CA HIS A 280 12.46 5.72 2.22
C HIS A 280 12.54 6.05 3.72
N ARG A 281 11.94 7.18 4.10
CA ARG A 281 12.10 7.78 5.43
C ARG A 281 11.09 7.27 6.45
N THR A 282 10.09 6.49 6.06
CA THR A 282 8.92 6.22 6.90
C THR A 282 8.67 4.73 7.06
N LEU A 283 8.73 4.26 8.30
CA LEU A 283 8.31 2.92 8.72
C LEU A 283 6.87 3.00 9.21
N LEU A 284 5.96 2.32 8.49
CA LEU A 284 4.55 2.22 8.87
C LEU A 284 4.33 0.89 9.60
N ILE A 285 3.99 0.95 10.88
CA ILE A 285 3.79 -0.24 11.73
C ILE A 285 2.36 -0.26 12.27
N GLU A 286 1.69 -1.41 12.16
CA GLU A 286 0.44 -1.65 12.88
C GLU A 286 0.62 -2.60 14.05
N GLY A 287 -0.01 -2.28 15.17
CA GLY A 287 0.00 -3.08 16.39
C GLY A 287 -1.35 -3.77 16.61
N LEU A 288 -1.75 -4.67 15.73
CA LEU A 288 -3.03 -5.37 15.88
C LEU A 288 -2.82 -6.70 16.61
N ASP A 289 -3.53 -6.87 17.72
CA ASP A 289 -3.57 -8.16 18.42
C ASP A 289 -4.93 -8.83 18.25
N VAL A 290 -5.12 -9.53 17.13
CA VAL A 290 -6.34 -10.32 16.88
C VAL A 290 -6.43 -11.57 17.75
N ARG A 291 -5.36 -11.97 18.45
CA ARG A 291 -5.41 -13.10 19.40
C ARG A 291 -6.04 -12.66 20.72
N SER A 292 -5.62 -11.52 21.25
CA SER A 292 -6.18 -10.98 22.49
C SER A 292 -7.46 -10.19 22.27
N ASN A 293 -7.64 -9.58 21.09
CA ASN A 293 -8.83 -8.83 20.71
C ASN A 293 -9.39 -9.34 19.37
N PRO A 294 -10.01 -10.52 19.35
CA PRO A 294 -10.57 -11.08 18.12
C PRO A 294 -11.66 -10.19 17.53
N ILE A 295 -11.72 -10.14 16.20
CA ILE A 295 -12.72 -9.34 15.47
C ILE A 295 -14.05 -10.11 15.44
N THR A 296 -14.00 -11.36 14.98
CA THR A 296 -15.18 -12.24 14.83
C THR A 296 -15.17 -13.42 15.80
N GLY A 297 -14.03 -13.70 16.45
CA GLY A 297 -13.79 -14.92 17.22
C GLY A 297 -13.20 -16.06 16.39
N TYR A 298 -13.05 -15.89 15.06
CA TYR A 298 -12.52 -16.88 14.13
C TYR A 298 -11.20 -16.40 13.52
N PRO A 299 -10.03 -16.92 13.93
CA PRO A 299 -8.73 -16.36 13.55
C PRO A 299 -8.50 -16.25 12.03
N LYS A 300 -8.92 -17.25 11.25
CA LYS A 300 -8.76 -17.22 9.79
C LYS A 300 -9.69 -16.25 9.07
N VAL A 301 -10.83 -15.94 9.68
CA VAL A 301 -11.74 -14.89 9.19
C VAL A 301 -11.14 -13.52 9.54
N ASP A 302 -10.64 -13.35 10.76
CA ASP A 302 -10.02 -12.12 11.23
C ASP A 302 -8.79 -11.74 10.38
N GLU A 303 -7.90 -12.71 10.10
CA GLU A 303 -6.76 -12.55 9.18
C GLU A 303 -7.21 -12.03 7.80
N LYS A 304 -8.32 -12.56 7.28
CA LYS A 304 -8.83 -12.17 5.96
C LYS A 304 -9.50 -10.78 5.98
N ILE A 305 -10.25 -10.44 7.02
CA ILE A 305 -10.83 -9.10 7.19
C ILE A 305 -9.72 -8.05 7.24
N LEU A 306 -8.62 -8.30 7.97
CA LEU A 306 -7.47 -7.41 8.00
C LEU A 306 -6.79 -7.29 6.62
N SER A 307 -6.63 -8.39 5.90
CA SER A 307 -6.11 -8.35 4.53
C SER A 307 -6.99 -7.52 3.59
N ILE A 308 -8.32 -7.59 3.73
CA ILE A 308 -9.27 -6.79 2.95
C ILE A 308 -9.17 -5.32 3.32
N ARG A 309 -9.12 -5.00 4.62
CA ARG A 309 -8.92 -3.65 5.12
C ARG A 309 -7.67 -3.01 4.53
N ASP A 310 -6.55 -3.74 4.60
CA ASP A 310 -5.26 -3.25 4.12
C ASP A 310 -5.29 -3.05 2.60
N PHE A 311 -5.96 -3.94 1.86
CA PHE A 311 -6.19 -3.76 0.42
C PHE A 311 -6.99 -2.50 0.13
N LEU A 312 -8.16 -2.32 0.78
CA LEU A 312 -9.03 -1.17 0.52
C LEU A 312 -8.34 0.15 0.86
N ARG A 313 -7.58 0.19 1.96
CA ARG A 313 -6.80 1.36 2.38
C ARG A 313 -5.67 1.68 1.40
N ARG A 314 -4.95 0.68 0.89
CA ARG A 314 -3.83 0.87 -0.06
C ARG A 314 -4.29 1.35 -1.43
N ASN A 315 -5.47 0.92 -1.88
CA ASN A 315 -6.00 1.28 -3.20
C ASN A 315 -6.82 2.58 -3.18
N GLY A 316 -6.97 3.26 -2.02
CA GLY A 316 -7.68 4.54 -1.93
C GLY A 316 -9.15 4.48 -2.34
N LEU A 317 -9.75 3.29 -2.44
CA LEU A 317 -11.10 3.08 -2.96
C LEU A 317 -12.19 3.57 -2.02
N VAL A 318 -11.85 3.78 -0.75
CA VAL A 318 -12.78 4.14 0.33
C VAL A 318 -12.11 5.18 1.22
N ASN A 319 -12.89 6.13 1.73
CA ASN A 319 -12.42 7.01 2.79
C ASN A 319 -12.41 6.26 4.15
N SER A 320 -11.88 6.89 5.21
CA SER A 320 -11.76 6.25 6.53
C SER A 320 -13.10 5.88 7.17
N ILE A 321 -14.16 6.67 6.92
CA ILE A 321 -15.50 6.42 7.43
C ILE A 321 -16.11 5.22 6.71
N GLU A 322 -16.06 5.22 5.37
CA GLU A 322 -16.56 4.11 4.55
C GLU A 322 -15.82 2.81 4.84
N LEU A 323 -14.50 2.89 5.04
CA LEU A 323 -13.71 1.72 5.46
C LEU A 323 -14.21 1.19 6.80
N SER A 324 -14.42 2.06 7.79
CA SER A 324 -14.98 1.66 9.09
C SER A 324 -16.35 1.01 8.93
N ASP A 325 -17.24 1.61 8.13
CA ASP A 325 -18.60 1.10 7.92
C ASP A 325 -18.60 -0.28 7.26
N VAL A 326 -17.75 -0.49 6.24
CA VAL A 326 -17.54 -1.79 5.61
C VAL A 326 -17.04 -2.82 6.63
N LEU A 327 -16.05 -2.47 7.46
CA LEU A 327 -15.48 -3.41 8.42
C LEU A 327 -16.48 -3.84 9.50
N GLU A 328 -17.41 -2.97 9.90
CA GLU A 328 -18.50 -3.35 10.81
C GLU A 328 -19.42 -4.41 10.17
N VAL A 329 -19.75 -4.27 8.89
CA VAL A 329 -20.51 -5.28 8.15
C VAL A 329 -19.73 -6.59 8.05
N LEU A 330 -18.45 -6.53 7.67
CA LEU A 330 -17.58 -7.71 7.55
C LEU A 330 -17.42 -8.44 8.88
N LYS A 331 -17.35 -7.71 10.00
CA LYS A 331 -17.28 -8.31 11.34
C LYS A 331 -18.50 -9.19 11.60
N VAL A 332 -19.71 -8.71 11.31
CA VAL A 332 -20.94 -9.50 11.51
C VAL A 332 -20.99 -10.69 10.55
N LEU A 333 -20.82 -10.45 9.26
CA LEU A 333 -20.96 -11.49 8.24
C LEU A 333 -19.84 -12.54 8.28
N GLY A 334 -18.62 -12.12 8.64
CA GLY A 334 -17.51 -13.03 8.91
C GLY A 334 -17.78 -13.93 10.11
N GLY A 335 -18.40 -13.39 11.18
CA GLY A 335 -18.87 -14.17 12.30
C GLY A 335 -19.93 -15.20 11.91
N VAL A 336 -20.87 -14.84 11.04
CA VAL A 336 -21.86 -15.77 10.46
C VAL A 336 -21.17 -16.87 9.66
N ALA A 337 -20.20 -16.53 8.80
CA ALA A 337 -19.47 -17.52 8.00
C ALA A 337 -18.68 -18.51 8.89
N GLY A 338 -18.08 -18.04 9.98
CA GLY A 338 -17.42 -18.89 10.97
C GLY A 338 -18.39 -19.86 11.67
N ARG A 339 -19.50 -19.33 12.20
CA ARG A 339 -20.53 -20.15 12.87
C ARG A 339 -21.21 -21.14 11.95
N ALA A 340 -21.44 -20.77 10.69
CA ALA A 340 -22.02 -21.67 9.70
C ALA A 340 -21.21 -22.97 9.57
N ILE A 341 -19.88 -22.90 9.66
CA ILE A 341 -19.00 -24.07 9.65
C ILE A 341 -19.01 -24.80 10.99
N GLN A 342 -18.82 -24.07 12.08
CA GLN A 342 -18.63 -24.67 13.41
C GLN A 342 -19.91 -25.33 13.95
N ASP A 343 -21.06 -24.68 13.76
CA ASP A 343 -22.34 -25.11 14.33
C ASP A 343 -23.26 -25.79 13.30
N ALA A 344 -22.85 -25.83 12.02
CA ALA A 344 -23.72 -26.20 10.90
C ALA A 344 -25.06 -25.45 10.99
N GLU A 345 -24.97 -24.12 11.05
CA GLU A 345 -26.09 -23.21 11.33
C GLU A 345 -27.18 -23.27 10.24
N PHE A 346 -26.78 -23.45 8.98
CA PHE A 346 -27.67 -23.47 7.82
C PHE A 346 -27.83 -24.90 7.29
N ASP A 347 -28.98 -25.54 7.56
CA ASP A 347 -29.33 -26.89 7.08
C ASP A 347 -30.47 -26.82 6.05
N GLY A 348 -30.40 -27.65 5.01
CA GLY A 348 -31.36 -27.69 3.90
C GLY A 348 -31.13 -26.65 2.80
N VAL A 349 -32.14 -26.47 1.95
CA VAL A 349 -32.15 -25.47 0.87
C VAL A 349 -32.95 -24.26 1.34
N TRP A 350 -32.27 -23.12 1.45
CA TRP A 350 -32.88 -21.86 1.88
C TRP A 350 -33.24 -21.00 0.67
N SER A 351 -34.38 -20.33 0.71
CA SER A 351 -34.69 -19.26 -0.24
C SER A 351 -33.86 -18.01 0.06
N GLU A 352 -33.68 -17.14 -0.94
CA GLU A 352 -33.00 -15.85 -0.75
C GLU A 352 -33.69 -15.00 0.31
N ALA A 353 -35.03 -15.02 0.39
CA ALA A 353 -35.80 -14.31 1.41
C ALA A 353 -35.55 -14.85 2.83
N GLN A 354 -35.43 -16.17 3.00
CA GLN A 354 -35.11 -16.79 4.29
C GLN A 354 -33.69 -16.43 4.73
N PHE A 355 -32.73 -16.53 3.80
CA PHE A 355 -31.35 -16.16 4.09
C PHE A 355 -31.23 -14.69 4.45
N GLN A 356 -31.91 -13.82 3.71
CA GLN A 356 -31.94 -12.41 4.00
C GLN A 356 -32.54 -12.07 5.36
N ASP A 357 -33.67 -12.67 5.75
CA ASP A 357 -34.24 -12.41 7.07
C ASP A 357 -33.28 -12.82 8.20
N ALA A 358 -32.55 -13.92 8.02
CA ALA A 358 -31.53 -14.36 8.97
C ALA A 358 -30.36 -13.35 9.06
N ILE A 359 -29.78 -12.97 7.93
CA ILE A 359 -28.67 -11.99 7.89
C ILE A 359 -29.11 -10.62 8.43
N ARG A 360 -30.32 -10.17 8.08
CA ARG A 360 -30.88 -8.93 8.59
C ARG A 360 -30.97 -8.93 10.12
N LYS A 361 -31.43 -10.04 10.71
CA LYS A 361 -31.49 -10.18 12.19
C LYS A 361 -30.11 -10.10 12.82
N GLU A 362 -29.10 -10.72 12.21
CA GLU A 362 -27.71 -10.65 12.67
C GLU A 362 -27.15 -9.22 12.59
N LEU A 363 -27.37 -8.52 11.47
CA LEU A 363 -26.95 -7.13 11.31
C LEU A 363 -27.68 -6.19 12.30
N ARG A 364 -29.00 -6.36 12.50
CA ARG A 364 -29.79 -5.57 13.46
C ARG A 364 -29.37 -5.80 14.92
N ARG A 365 -28.83 -6.97 15.25
CA ARG A 365 -28.33 -7.28 16.60
C ARG A 365 -27.03 -6.55 16.94
N ASN A 366 -26.25 -6.14 15.94
CA ASN A 366 -25.03 -5.37 16.19
C ASN A 366 -25.39 -3.92 16.54
N PRO A 367 -25.05 -3.40 17.73
CA PRO A 367 -25.38 -2.03 18.13
C PRO A 367 -24.80 -0.94 17.23
N GLN A 368 -23.70 -1.21 16.51
CA GLN A 368 -23.09 -0.26 15.57
C GLN A 368 -23.83 -0.19 14.23
N ILE A 369 -24.61 -1.22 13.89
CA ILE A 369 -25.34 -1.34 12.62
C ILE A 369 -26.84 -1.12 12.81
N GLY A 370 -27.39 -1.54 13.95
CA GLY A 370 -28.80 -1.84 14.11
C GLY A 370 -29.76 -0.69 13.79
N SER A 371 -29.46 0.56 14.16
CA SER A 371 -30.31 1.71 13.83
C SER A 371 -30.18 2.17 12.38
N ASP A 372 -28.99 2.02 11.80
CA ASP A 372 -28.60 2.63 10.52
C ASP A 372 -28.63 1.61 9.36
N LEU A 373 -29.21 0.43 9.60
CA LEU A 373 -29.49 -0.55 8.55
C LEU A 373 -30.75 -0.11 7.79
N ASP A 374 -30.56 0.19 6.50
CA ASP A 374 -31.62 0.56 5.58
C ASP A 374 -32.17 -0.68 4.86
N GLU A 375 -33.50 -0.67 4.69
CA GLU A 375 -34.28 -1.67 3.97
C GLU A 375 -35.00 -0.94 2.82
N HIS A 376 -34.56 -1.12 1.57
CA HIS A 376 -35.23 -0.51 0.42
C HIS A 376 -36.27 -1.45 -0.19
N PRO A 377 -37.58 -1.16 -0.05
CA PRO A 377 -38.60 -1.93 -0.76
C PRO A 377 -38.52 -1.66 -2.27
N LYS A 378 -38.38 -2.72 -3.07
CA LYS A 378 -38.50 -2.62 -4.54
C LYS A 378 -39.95 -2.32 -4.94
N ALA A 379 -40.13 -1.46 -5.94
CA ALA A 379 -41.44 -1.05 -6.48
C ALA A 379 -42.29 -2.18 -7.12
N SER A 380 -41.78 -3.42 -7.21
CA SER A 380 -42.41 -4.53 -7.95
C SER A 380 -42.46 -5.86 -7.20
N GLY A 381 -42.53 -5.86 -5.86
CA GLY A 381 -42.80 -7.07 -5.07
C GLY A 381 -41.64 -8.07 -4.96
N GLY A 382 -40.40 -7.64 -5.26
CA GLY A 382 -39.18 -8.39 -5.02
C GLY A 382 -38.63 -8.23 -3.59
N ILE A 383 -37.58 -8.99 -3.28
CA ILE A 383 -36.87 -8.95 -2.00
C ILE A 383 -36.25 -7.56 -1.75
N THR A 384 -36.30 -7.08 -0.50
CA THR A 384 -35.78 -5.78 -0.06
C THR A 384 -34.25 -5.74 -0.09
N ASP A 385 -33.62 -4.78 -0.75
CA ASP A 385 -32.15 -4.70 -0.72
C ASP A 385 -31.68 -4.11 0.63
N LEU A 386 -30.62 -4.69 1.23
CA LEU A 386 -30.04 -4.21 2.49
C LEU A 386 -28.90 -3.22 2.22
N SER A 387 -28.81 -2.16 3.02
CA SER A 387 -27.60 -1.33 3.04
C SER A 387 -27.33 -0.76 4.42
N TYR A 388 -26.06 -0.47 4.70
CA TYR A 388 -25.64 0.18 5.93
C TYR A 388 -24.87 1.45 5.58
N ARG A 389 -25.40 2.62 5.94
CA ARG A 389 -24.80 3.95 5.63
C ARG A 389 -24.39 4.09 4.16
N GLY A 390 -25.24 3.59 3.27
CA GLY A 390 -25.01 3.57 1.82
C GLY A 390 -24.14 2.43 1.30
N ILE A 391 -23.47 1.64 2.14
CA ILE A 391 -22.77 0.42 1.72
C ILE A 391 -23.81 -0.65 1.35
N VAL A 392 -23.80 -1.08 0.08
CA VAL A 392 -24.70 -2.12 -0.43
C VAL A 392 -24.32 -3.48 0.14
N ILE A 393 -25.33 -4.23 0.60
CA ILE A 393 -25.21 -5.61 1.09
C ILE A 393 -26.14 -6.49 0.25
N GLU A 394 -25.60 -7.07 -0.82
CA GLU A 394 -26.32 -8.02 -1.68
C GLU A 394 -26.27 -9.42 -1.08
N LEU A 395 -27.42 -10.10 -1.05
CA LEU A 395 -27.53 -11.46 -0.51
C LEU A 395 -28.00 -12.43 -1.59
N LYS A 396 -27.38 -13.61 -1.65
CA LYS A 396 -27.79 -14.70 -2.55
C LYS A 396 -27.85 -16.02 -1.80
N SER A 397 -28.86 -16.84 -2.11
CA SER A 397 -28.90 -18.23 -1.69
C SER A 397 -28.85 -19.12 -2.92
N LEU A 398 -27.87 -20.01 -2.99
CA LEU A 398 -27.60 -20.81 -4.19
C LEU A 398 -27.85 -22.30 -3.91
N PRO A 399 -28.98 -22.85 -4.37
CA PRO A 399 -29.25 -24.30 -4.32
C PRO A 399 -28.23 -25.12 -5.11
N ALA A 400 -27.78 -24.60 -6.26
CA ALA A 400 -26.72 -25.19 -7.06
C ALA A 400 -25.32 -25.04 -6.43
N GLY A 401 -25.21 -24.16 -5.43
CA GLY A 401 -24.04 -23.92 -4.58
C GLY A 401 -22.83 -23.27 -5.22
N VAL A 402 -21.75 -23.19 -4.42
CA VAL A 402 -20.51 -22.45 -4.70
C VAL A 402 -19.31 -23.39 -4.50
N LYS A 403 -18.66 -23.84 -5.57
CA LYS A 403 -17.49 -24.74 -5.49
C LYS A 403 -16.24 -23.98 -5.07
N VAL A 404 -16.05 -22.81 -5.67
CA VAL A 404 -14.93 -21.90 -5.40
C VAL A 404 -15.49 -20.48 -5.34
N ILE A 405 -14.80 -19.56 -4.67
CA ILE A 405 -15.31 -18.19 -4.48
C ILE A 405 -15.52 -17.45 -5.80
N GLU A 406 -14.75 -17.80 -6.84
CA GLU A 406 -14.83 -17.24 -8.18
C GLU A 406 -16.17 -17.53 -8.86
N ASP A 407 -16.90 -18.58 -8.44
CA ASP A 407 -18.26 -18.85 -8.95
C ASP A 407 -19.22 -17.69 -8.62
N CYS A 408 -18.93 -16.92 -7.57
CA CYS A 408 -19.72 -15.74 -7.18
C CYS A 408 -19.54 -14.55 -8.14
N GLN A 409 -18.58 -14.59 -9.07
CA GLN A 409 -18.35 -13.52 -10.05
C GLN A 409 -19.62 -13.18 -10.85
N ALA A 410 -20.50 -14.17 -11.08
CA ALA A 410 -21.77 -13.97 -11.78
C ALA A 410 -22.72 -12.96 -11.10
N TYR A 411 -22.55 -12.70 -9.79
CA TYR A 411 -23.39 -11.78 -9.01
C TYR A 411 -22.69 -10.45 -8.69
N VAL A 412 -21.41 -10.33 -9.02
CA VAL A 412 -20.59 -9.15 -8.76
C VAL A 412 -21.10 -7.93 -9.54
N GLU A 413 -21.46 -8.10 -10.81
CA GLU A 413 -21.93 -6.98 -11.65
C GLU A 413 -23.25 -6.37 -11.15
N GLN A 414 -24.18 -7.22 -10.70
CA GLN A 414 -25.41 -6.74 -10.08
C GLN A 414 -25.13 -5.94 -8.81
N THR A 415 -24.28 -6.47 -7.94
CA THR A 415 -23.88 -5.83 -6.68
C THR A 415 -23.17 -4.49 -6.94
N ALA A 416 -22.27 -4.47 -7.92
CA ALA A 416 -21.54 -3.28 -8.34
C ALA A 416 -22.45 -2.21 -8.92
N SER A 417 -23.45 -2.58 -9.72
CA SER A 417 -24.44 -1.65 -10.27
C SER A 417 -25.18 -0.89 -9.16
N TYR A 418 -25.61 -1.60 -8.10
CA TYR A 418 -26.23 -0.97 -6.94
C TYR A 418 -25.25 -0.06 -6.18
N ALA A 419 -23.99 -0.47 -6.02
CA ALA A 419 -22.97 0.36 -5.38
C ALA A 419 -22.75 1.68 -6.13
N VAL A 420 -22.63 1.62 -7.46
CA VAL A 420 -22.45 2.80 -8.32
C VAL A 420 -23.65 3.73 -8.20
N SER A 421 -24.87 3.20 -8.12
CA SER A 421 -26.08 4.01 -7.96
C SER A 421 -26.12 4.77 -6.62
N LYS A 422 -25.35 4.30 -5.62
CA LYS A 422 -25.15 4.94 -4.31
C LYS A 422 -23.83 5.72 -4.22
N GLU A 423 -23.16 5.95 -5.34
CA GLU A 423 -21.86 6.63 -5.44
C GLU A 423 -20.75 5.94 -4.61
N LYS A 424 -20.83 4.61 -4.45
CA LYS A 424 -19.86 3.80 -3.72
C LYS A 424 -18.95 3.01 -4.67
N ARG A 425 -17.68 2.86 -4.27
CA ARG A 425 -16.66 2.04 -4.95
C ARG A 425 -16.40 0.70 -4.26
N VAL A 426 -17.16 0.42 -3.21
CA VAL A 426 -17.13 -0.83 -2.44
C VAL A 426 -18.55 -1.31 -2.17
N ALA A 427 -18.74 -2.61 -2.19
CA ALA A 427 -19.98 -3.25 -1.77
C ALA A 427 -19.70 -4.63 -1.17
N VAL A 428 -20.70 -5.21 -0.53
CA VAL A 428 -20.61 -6.53 0.09
C VAL A 428 -21.59 -7.47 -0.60
N LEU A 429 -21.10 -8.64 -0.99
CA LEU A 429 -21.90 -9.76 -1.50
C LEU A 429 -21.77 -10.92 -0.52
N CYS A 430 -22.89 -11.38 0.05
CA CYS A 430 -22.92 -12.56 0.92
C CYS A 430 -23.73 -13.67 0.27
N VAL A 431 -23.13 -14.85 0.12
CA VAL A 431 -23.71 -15.98 -0.62
C VAL A 431 -23.81 -17.19 0.28
N LEU A 432 -25.00 -17.77 0.40
CA LEU A 432 -25.22 -19.05 1.06
C LEU A 432 -25.08 -20.21 0.05
N ASP A 433 -24.08 -21.07 0.26
CA ASP A 433 -23.94 -22.34 -0.45
C ASP A 433 -24.86 -23.40 0.16
N CYS A 434 -25.97 -23.72 -0.52
CA CYS A 434 -26.95 -24.72 -0.09
C CYS A 434 -26.65 -26.13 -0.63
N ARG A 435 -25.49 -26.41 -1.22
CA ARG A 435 -25.15 -27.79 -1.61
C ARG A 435 -24.91 -28.68 -0.40
N THR A 436 -25.42 -29.90 -0.47
CA THR A 436 -25.00 -30.97 0.43
C THR A 436 -23.50 -31.22 0.32
N LYS A 437 -22.79 -31.13 1.46
CA LYS A 437 -21.35 -31.33 1.50
C LYS A 437 -21.02 -32.81 1.59
N THR A 438 -20.35 -33.34 0.56
CA THR A 438 -19.83 -34.72 0.51
C THR A 438 -18.36 -34.82 0.91
N ALA A 439 -17.70 -33.69 1.15
CA ALA A 439 -16.33 -33.56 1.61
C ALA A 439 -16.25 -32.54 2.75
N ALA A 440 -15.09 -32.44 3.40
CA ALA A 440 -14.85 -31.43 4.41
C ALA A 440 -15.11 -30.02 3.86
N PRO A 441 -15.76 -29.12 4.64
CA PRO A 441 -15.89 -27.72 4.25
C PRO A 441 -14.51 -27.07 4.17
N TRP A 442 -14.38 -26.09 3.29
CA TRP A 442 -13.21 -25.23 3.21
C TRP A 442 -13.19 -24.27 4.41
N PRO A 443 -12.02 -23.82 4.90
CA PRO A 443 -11.96 -22.85 5.99
C PRO A 443 -12.78 -21.59 5.69
N ALA A 444 -13.50 -21.04 6.69
CA ALA A 444 -14.36 -19.85 6.49
C ALA A 444 -13.60 -18.65 5.89
N GLY A 445 -12.34 -18.47 6.28
CA GLY A 445 -11.49 -17.40 5.74
C GLY A 445 -11.15 -17.56 4.25
N GLU A 446 -11.17 -18.76 3.69
CA GLU A 446 -11.00 -18.98 2.24
C GLU A 446 -12.27 -18.57 1.47
N GLY A 447 -13.43 -18.65 2.13
CA GLY A 447 -14.71 -18.16 1.61
C GLY A 447 -14.88 -16.65 1.62
N ILE A 448 -13.81 -15.88 1.85
CA ILE A 448 -13.85 -14.42 1.91
C ILE A 448 -12.77 -13.84 0.99
N ALA A 449 -13.18 -13.05 0.00
CA ALA A 449 -12.28 -12.41 -0.96
C ALA A 449 -12.86 -11.13 -1.55
N ILE A 450 -12.03 -10.36 -2.25
CA ILE A 450 -12.47 -9.22 -3.05
C ILE A 450 -12.57 -9.68 -4.50
N LEU A 451 -13.78 -9.62 -5.06
CA LEU A 451 -14.02 -9.78 -6.48
C LEU A 451 -14.23 -8.41 -7.10
N LYS A 452 -13.62 -8.15 -8.26
CA LYS A 452 -13.73 -6.84 -8.93
C LYS A 452 -14.80 -6.90 -10.02
N SER A 453 -15.60 -5.85 -10.10
CA SER A 453 -16.48 -5.64 -11.26
C SER A 453 -15.64 -5.31 -12.49
N GLN A 454 -16.20 -5.55 -13.67
CA GLN A 454 -15.57 -5.16 -14.92
C GLN A 454 -15.46 -3.63 -15.06
N PRO A 455 -14.49 -3.13 -15.84
CA PRO A 455 -14.45 -1.74 -16.26
C PRO A 455 -15.74 -1.35 -17.02
N PRO A 456 -16.22 -0.09 -16.93
CA PRO A 456 -15.58 1.04 -16.26
C PRO A 456 -15.91 1.19 -14.77
N ALA A 457 -16.84 0.39 -14.22
CA ALA A 457 -17.33 0.56 -12.85
C ALA A 457 -16.23 0.36 -11.79
N ASN A 458 -15.34 -0.62 -11.99
CA ASN A 458 -14.18 -0.90 -11.13
C ASN A 458 -14.51 -0.83 -9.62
N VAL A 459 -15.62 -1.47 -9.22
CA VAL A 459 -16.08 -1.59 -7.83
C VAL A 459 -15.43 -2.81 -7.21
N SER A 460 -14.94 -2.67 -5.97
CA SER A 460 -14.49 -3.81 -5.17
C SER A 460 -15.65 -4.42 -4.42
N VAL A 461 -16.07 -5.63 -4.81
CA VAL A 461 -17.15 -6.37 -4.16
C VAL A 461 -16.54 -7.41 -3.21
N ILE A 462 -16.70 -7.16 -1.92
CA ILE A 462 -16.22 -8.04 -0.87
C ILE A 462 -17.20 -9.20 -0.77
N THR A 463 -16.77 -10.36 -1.22
CA THR A 463 -17.59 -11.57 -1.32
C THR A 463 -17.33 -12.47 -0.13
N ILE A 464 -18.40 -12.89 0.53
CA ILE A 464 -18.40 -13.81 1.67
C ILE A 464 -19.28 -15.00 1.32
N VAL A 465 -18.73 -16.21 1.39
CA VAL A 465 -19.46 -17.46 1.18
C VAL A 465 -19.74 -18.11 2.53
N VAL A 466 -21.02 -18.17 2.87
CA VAL A 466 -21.55 -18.89 4.03
C VAL A 466 -21.83 -20.33 3.59
N GLN A 467 -21.21 -21.31 4.25
CA GLN A 467 -21.36 -22.71 3.88
C GLN A 467 -22.49 -23.39 4.67
N GLY A 468 -23.54 -23.80 3.97
CA GLY A 468 -24.62 -24.61 4.52
C GLY A 468 -24.39 -26.12 4.33
N ASN A 469 -25.31 -26.90 4.88
CA ASN A 469 -25.40 -28.36 4.79
C ASN A 469 -24.10 -29.10 5.21
N ILE A 470 -23.44 -28.58 6.23
CA ILE A 470 -22.28 -29.22 6.84
C ILE A 470 -22.76 -30.35 7.75
N THR A 471 -22.26 -31.55 7.51
CA THR A 471 -22.66 -32.72 8.29
C THR A 471 -22.06 -32.62 9.69
N ARG A 472 -22.92 -32.54 10.71
CA ARG A 472 -22.48 -32.57 12.11
C ARG A 472 -21.88 -33.95 12.44
N PRO A 473 -20.79 -34.04 13.21
CA PRO A 473 -20.24 -35.32 13.67
C PRO A 473 -21.28 -36.21 14.38
N SER A 474 -22.23 -35.59 15.09
CA SER A 474 -23.34 -36.29 15.74
C SER A 474 -24.30 -37.00 14.78
N LYS A 475 -24.37 -36.58 13.51
CA LYS A 475 -25.15 -37.26 12.45
C LYS A 475 -24.38 -38.42 11.79
N LEU A 476 -23.07 -38.55 12.04
CA LEU A 476 -22.21 -39.62 11.49
C LEU A 476 -22.11 -40.86 12.38
N SER A 477 -22.66 -40.81 13.61
CA SER A 477 -22.58 -41.90 14.59
C SER A 477 -23.79 -42.85 14.56
N LYS A 478 -24.37 -43.12 13.39
CA LYS A 478 -25.50 -44.04 13.24
C LYS A 478 -25.09 -45.39 12.68
#